data_AF-A0A4W6D3D4-F1
#
_entry.id   AF-A0A4W6D3D4-F1
#
_cell.length_a   1.000
_cell.length_b   1.000
_cell.length_c   1.000
_cell.angle_alpha   90.00
_cell.angle_beta   90.00
_cell.angle_gamma   90.00
#
_symmetry.space_group_name_H-M   'P 1'
#
loop_
_entity.id
_entity.type
_entity.pdbx_description
1 polymer ?
#
loop_
_entity_poly.entity_id
_entity_poly.type
_entity_poly.pdbx_seq_one_letter_code
_entity_poly.pdbx_strand_id
1 'polypeptide(L)'
;MDAGIEKECSALGGLFQLIMNDMKASYPTWEDFVSKGAKLQSQLRTTIVVTGAFLDAFQKVADMATGTRGATKEIGSALTRMCMRHRSIESKLKLFTTALSESLITPLELKMEEWKKVASQLDKDHAKEYKKARADIKKKSSDTIKLQKKVKKGKDEVRGQLDSALQDVNVRYAVLEDTEKRAVCRALIEERARYCSFVTMLKPVLDHEINMLGEVTHLQTILEDLMNLTAEPNKLPPASEQVISDLKGSDFNYTYQTPPASPSNTLSRKSSISSNYQSGSVRHVPSLDSISCAVDGVHIQDAGGPSNQMAAGGSGGAENGLLAPPHNAYTHHGERSRAMSASGKSCSARDQLALTLGALNSDAPRSSRDSLHCSSGYSTQTTTPSCSEDTIHTHSKYAQTHIY
;
A
#
# COMPACT_ATOMS: atom_id res chain seq x y z
N MET A 1 13.17 17.42 -56.11
CA MET A 1 12.77 16.43 -55.10
C MET A 1 12.75 17.16 -53.78
N ASP A 2 11.72 16.96 -52.98
CA ASP A 2 11.55 17.73 -51.75
C ASP A 2 12.37 17.12 -50.61
N ALA A 3 13.48 17.78 -50.27
CA ALA A 3 14.37 17.36 -49.19
C ALA A 3 13.75 17.53 -47.80
N GLY A 4 12.65 18.28 -47.67
CA GLY A 4 11.89 18.41 -46.41
C GLY A 4 11.25 17.07 -46.02
N ILE A 5 10.53 16.44 -46.94
CA ILE A 5 9.75 15.22 -46.66
C ILE A 5 10.67 14.04 -46.26
N GLU A 6 11.84 13.88 -46.88
CA GLU A 6 12.80 12.85 -46.46
C GLU A 6 13.34 13.07 -45.04
N LYS A 7 13.54 14.34 -44.64
CA LYS A 7 13.96 14.69 -43.27
C LYS A 7 12.86 14.39 -42.25
N GLU A 8 11.61 14.74 -42.57
CA GLU A 8 10.45 14.45 -41.70
C GLU A 8 10.20 12.95 -41.54
N CYS A 9 10.22 12.18 -42.64
CA CYS A 9 10.12 10.71 -42.58
C CYS A 9 11.23 10.10 -41.70
N SER A 10 12.46 10.64 -41.78
CA SER A 10 13.59 10.17 -40.97
C SER A 10 13.41 10.51 -39.48
N ALA A 11 12.87 11.69 -39.17
CA ALA A 11 12.56 12.10 -37.81
C ALA A 11 11.44 11.26 -37.18
N LEU A 12 10.37 10.98 -37.93
CA LEU A 12 9.27 10.13 -37.49
C LEU A 12 9.71 8.68 -37.24
N GLY A 13 10.51 8.10 -38.15
CA GLY A 13 11.08 6.76 -37.96
C GLY A 13 12.02 6.69 -36.76
N GLY A 14 12.80 7.75 -36.51
CA GLY A 14 13.62 7.88 -35.29
C GLY A 14 12.78 7.95 -34.01
N LEU A 15 11.69 8.72 -34.01
CA LEU A 15 10.75 8.81 -32.89
C LEU A 15 10.04 7.48 -32.62
N PHE A 16 9.60 6.76 -33.66
CA PHE A 16 9.03 5.42 -33.51
C PHE A 16 10.04 4.48 -32.83
N GLN A 17 11.28 4.45 -33.28
CA GLN A 17 12.32 3.60 -32.69
C GLN A 17 12.65 3.99 -31.24
N LEU A 18 12.61 5.28 -30.89
CA LEU A 18 12.77 5.74 -29.50
C LEU A 18 11.67 5.17 -28.59
N ILE A 19 10.39 5.39 -28.93
CA ILE A 19 9.24 4.89 -28.15
C ILE A 19 9.27 3.36 -28.04
N MET A 20 9.61 2.65 -29.13
CA MET A 20 9.75 1.19 -29.12
C MET A 20 10.88 0.70 -28.21
N ASN A 21 11.98 1.45 -28.09
CA ASN A 21 13.09 1.12 -27.21
C ASN A 21 12.75 1.41 -25.74
N ASP A 22 12.15 2.56 -25.43
CA ASP A 22 11.72 2.92 -24.08
C ASP A 22 10.69 1.91 -23.54
N MET A 23 9.71 1.55 -24.37
CA MET A 23 8.74 0.49 -24.06
C MET A 23 9.38 -0.87 -23.75
N LYS A 24 10.52 -1.23 -24.36
CA LYS A 24 11.24 -2.48 -24.09
C LYS A 24 12.16 -2.36 -22.88
N ALA A 25 12.83 -1.22 -22.72
CA ALA A 25 13.67 -0.90 -21.57
C ALA A 25 12.87 -0.83 -20.26
N SER A 26 11.55 -0.59 -20.34
CA SER A 26 10.67 -0.58 -19.17
C SER A 26 10.45 -1.94 -18.48
N TYR A 27 10.68 -3.08 -19.14
CA TYR A 27 10.29 -4.39 -18.60
C TYR A 27 10.91 -4.71 -17.22
N PRO A 28 12.21 -4.51 -16.96
CA PRO A 28 12.80 -4.78 -15.64
C PRO A 28 12.17 -3.94 -14.50
N THR A 29 11.71 -2.72 -14.80
CA THR A 29 11.01 -1.86 -13.84
C THR A 29 9.66 -2.43 -13.44
N TRP A 30 8.91 -2.98 -14.41
CA TRP A 30 7.65 -3.68 -14.14
C TRP A 30 7.88 -5.02 -13.41
N GLU A 31 8.93 -5.76 -13.75
CA GLU A 31 9.31 -7.03 -13.10
C GLU A 31 9.72 -6.80 -11.63
N ASP A 32 10.47 -5.73 -11.33
CA ASP A 32 10.76 -5.35 -9.94
C ASP A 32 9.48 -4.90 -9.21
N PHE A 33 8.64 -4.05 -9.80
CA PHE A 33 7.37 -3.62 -9.19
C PHE A 33 6.50 -4.81 -8.77
N VAL A 34 6.32 -5.80 -9.66
CA VAL A 34 5.63 -7.06 -9.38
C VAL A 34 6.31 -7.81 -8.22
N SER A 35 7.64 -7.97 -8.25
CA SER A 35 8.41 -8.67 -7.21
C SER A 35 8.27 -8.02 -5.83
N LYS A 36 8.29 -6.68 -5.76
CA LYS A 36 8.08 -5.92 -4.52
C LYS A 36 6.63 -6.02 -4.06
N GLY A 37 5.68 -5.94 -4.99
CA GLY A 37 4.25 -6.15 -4.73
C GLY A 37 3.98 -7.51 -4.08
N ALA A 38 4.50 -8.60 -4.64
CA ALA A 38 4.37 -9.95 -4.09
C ALA A 38 4.98 -10.09 -2.69
N LYS A 39 6.13 -9.45 -2.43
CA LYS A 39 6.75 -9.40 -1.10
C LYS A 39 5.88 -8.64 -0.09
N LEU A 40 5.34 -7.48 -0.47
CA LEU A 40 4.39 -6.73 0.34
C LEU A 40 3.14 -7.56 0.65
N GLN A 41 2.53 -8.18 -0.38
CA GLN A 41 1.37 -9.08 -0.27
C GLN A 41 1.60 -10.18 0.77
N SER A 42 2.78 -10.84 0.72
CA SER A 42 3.17 -11.87 1.67
C SER A 42 3.32 -11.34 3.11
N GLN A 43 3.93 -10.18 3.30
CA GLN A 43 4.04 -9.57 4.64
C GLN A 43 2.68 -9.15 5.18
N LEU A 44 1.79 -8.61 4.35
CA LEU A 44 0.41 -8.27 4.75
C LEU A 44 -0.38 -9.51 5.20
N ARG A 45 -0.22 -10.66 4.53
CA ARG A 45 -0.81 -11.94 5.00
C ARG A 45 -0.31 -12.32 6.40
N THR A 46 1.00 -12.18 6.66
CA THR A 46 1.57 -12.42 8.00
C THR A 46 1.02 -11.44 9.03
N THR A 47 0.97 -10.14 8.70
CA THR A 47 0.40 -9.09 9.56
C THR A 47 -1.04 -9.41 9.95
N ILE A 48 -1.88 -9.82 9.00
CA ILE A 48 -3.27 -10.23 9.26
C ILE A 48 -3.33 -11.35 10.31
N VAL A 49 -2.50 -12.40 10.19
CA VAL A 49 -2.49 -13.54 11.10
C VAL A 49 -2.08 -13.11 12.52
N VAL A 50 -1.02 -12.31 12.67
CA VAL A 50 -0.58 -11.84 13.99
C VAL A 50 -1.53 -10.80 14.59
N THR A 51 -2.19 -9.98 13.77
CA THR A 51 -3.27 -9.09 14.22
C THR A 51 -4.45 -9.89 14.79
N GLY A 52 -4.90 -10.95 14.12
CA GLY A 52 -5.96 -11.82 14.63
C GLY A 52 -5.62 -12.42 15.99
N ALA A 53 -4.42 -13.00 16.12
CA ALA A 53 -3.94 -13.57 17.40
C ALA A 53 -3.82 -12.52 18.52
N PHE A 54 -3.39 -11.29 18.19
CA PHE A 54 -3.39 -10.17 19.13
C PHE A 54 -4.81 -9.78 19.57
N LEU A 55 -5.77 -9.71 18.64
CA LEU A 55 -7.16 -9.36 18.96
C LEU A 55 -7.86 -10.45 19.80
N ASP A 56 -7.51 -11.72 19.63
CA ASP A 56 -7.99 -12.79 20.51
C ASP A 56 -7.43 -12.67 21.94
N ALA A 57 -6.21 -12.17 22.11
CA ALA A 57 -5.66 -11.85 23.43
C ALA A 57 -6.31 -10.57 24.02
N PHE A 58 -6.52 -9.54 23.20
CA PHE A 58 -7.22 -8.30 23.58
C PHE A 58 -8.63 -8.60 24.08
N GLN A 59 -9.40 -9.44 23.37
CA GLN A 59 -10.77 -9.79 23.76
C GLN A 59 -10.81 -10.48 25.12
N LYS A 60 -9.85 -11.34 25.47
CA LYS A 60 -9.77 -11.96 26.81
C LYS A 60 -9.64 -10.93 27.94
N VAL A 61 -8.90 -9.84 27.71
CA VAL A 61 -8.80 -8.73 28.67
C VAL A 61 -10.13 -8.00 28.80
N ALA A 62 -10.81 -7.75 27.68
CA ALA A 62 -12.14 -7.12 27.65
C ALA A 62 -13.21 -8.00 28.33
N ASP A 63 -13.19 -9.32 28.11
CA ASP A 63 -14.09 -10.29 28.72
C ASP A 63 -13.86 -10.39 30.23
N MET A 64 -12.59 -10.42 30.67
CA MET A 64 -12.21 -10.41 32.09
C MET A 64 -12.75 -9.17 32.79
N ALA A 65 -12.59 -7.98 32.19
CA ALA A 65 -13.16 -6.73 32.72
C ALA A 65 -14.70 -6.76 32.72
N THR A 66 -15.33 -7.28 31.66
CA THR A 66 -16.81 -7.43 31.56
C THR A 66 -17.37 -8.38 32.62
N GLY A 67 -16.60 -9.39 33.05
CA GLY A 67 -16.94 -10.31 34.13
C GLY A 67 -16.80 -9.74 35.56
N THR A 68 -16.30 -8.51 35.72
CA THR A 68 -16.18 -7.85 37.04
C THR A 68 -17.50 -7.24 37.52
N ARG A 69 -17.49 -6.67 38.73
CA ARG A 69 -18.63 -5.95 39.34
C ARG A 69 -18.41 -4.44 39.27
N GLY A 70 -19.49 -3.67 39.29
CA GLY A 70 -19.46 -2.21 39.26
C GLY A 70 -19.03 -1.64 37.91
N ALA A 71 -18.50 -0.41 37.91
CA ALA A 71 -18.16 0.34 36.70
C ALA A 71 -17.09 -0.33 35.81
N THR A 72 -16.23 -1.20 36.36
CA THR A 72 -15.19 -1.90 35.58
C THR A 72 -15.78 -2.78 34.46
N LYS A 73 -17.03 -3.23 34.60
CA LYS A 73 -17.78 -3.92 33.54
C LYS A 73 -18.05 -3.03 32.31
N GLU A 74 -18.23 -1.73 32.51
CA GLU A 74 -18.48 -0.76 31.43
C GLU A 74 -17.19 -0.55 30.61
N ILE A 75 -16.04 -0.48 31.28
CA ILE A 75 -14.70 -0.49 30.63
C ILE A 75 -14.54 -1.75 29.77
N GLY A 76 -14.84 -2.94 30.31
CA GLY A 76 -14.79 -4.19 29.53
C GLY A 76 -15.73 -4.19 28.31
N SER A 77 -16.90 -3.58 28.46
CA SER A 77 -17.88 -3.41 27.38
C SER A 77 -17.37 -2.46 26.28
N ALA A 78 -16.70 -1.37 26.66
CA ALA A 78 -16.07 -0.43 25.73
C ALA A 78 -14.84 -1.04 25.03
N LEU A 79 -14.00 -1.78 25.75
CA LEU A 79 -12.90 -2.56 25.17
C LEU A 79 -13.41 -3.60 24.17
N THR A 80 -14.52 -4.29 24.47
CA THR A 80 -15.14 -5.24 23.52
C THR A 80 -15.58 -4.54 22.23
N ARG A 81 -16.18 -3.34 22.31
CA ARG A 81 -16.49 -2.52 21.13
C ARG A 81 -15.23 -2.18 20.32
N MET A 82 -14.14 -1.80 21.01
CA MET A 82 -12.85 -1.48 20.38
C MET A 82 -12.27 -2.70 19.63
N CYS A 83 -12.25 -3.87 20.28
CA CYS A 83 -11.79 -5.12 19.68
C CYS A 83 -12.57 -5.48 18.41
N MET A 84 -13.91 -5.36 18.46
CA MET A 84 -14.77 -5.62 17.31
C MET A 84 -14.57 -4.62 16.15
N ARG A 85 -14.20 -3.36 16.42
CA ARG A 85 -13.78 -2.42 15.36
C ARG A 85 -12.44 -2.79 14.75
N HIS A 86 -11.45 -3.20 15.54
CA HIS A 86 -10.20 -3.71 14.98
C HIS A 86 -10.39 -4.97 14.14
N ARG A 87 -11.30 -5.89 14.51
CA ARG A 87 -11.68 -7.04 13.67
C ARG A 87 -12.35 -6.61 12.35
N SER A 88 -13.10 -5.50 12.32
CA SER A 88 -13.60 -4.91 11.07
C SER A 88 -12.44 -4.46 10.17
N ILE A 89 -11.49 -3.71 10.73
CA ILE A 89 -10.29 -3.24 10.01
C ILE A 89 -9.46 -4.43 9.49
N GLU A 90 -9.24 -5.47 10.29
CA GLU A 90 -8.56 -6.70 9.88
C GLU A 90 -9.27 -7.40 8.70
N SER A 91 -10.61 -7.41 8.70
CA SER A 91 -11.41 -7.94 7.59
C SER A 91 -11.26 -7.11 6.31
N LYS A 92 -11.23 -5.76 6.41
CA LYS A 92 -10.93 -4.89 5.26
C LYS A 92 -9.49 -5.08 4.76
N LEU A 93 -8.53 -5.25 5.66
CA LEU A 93 -7.13 -5.51 5.33
C LEU A 93 -6.97 -6.85 4.58
N LYS A 94 -7.75 -7.88 4.93
CA LYS A 94 -7.86 -9.13 4.15
C LYS A 94 -8.32 -8.87 2.72
N LEU A 95 -9.38 -8.09 2.52
CA LEU A 95 -9.88 -7.75 1.18
C LEU A 95 -8.87 -6.95 0.35
N PHE A 96 -8.24 -5.93 0.95
CA PHE A 96 -7.14 -5.17 0.33
C PHE A 96 -5.98 -6.07 -0.09
N THR A 97 -5.54 -6.96 0.81
CA THR A 97 -4.42 -7.89 0.58
C THR A 97 -4.73 -8.93 -0.51
N THR A 98 -6.00 -9.31 -0.65
CA THR A 98 -6.47 -10.18 -1.75
C THR A 98 -6.54 -9.40 -3.07
N ALA A 99 -7.13 -8.21 -3.08
CA ALA A 99 -7.20 -7.35 -4.26
C ALA A 99 -5.80 -6.98 -4.82
N LEU A 100 -4.84 -6.70 -3.94
CA LEU A 100 -3.44 -6.49 -4.31
C LEU A 100 -2.86 -7.67 -5.12
N SER A 101 -3.19 -8.91 -4.73
CA SER A 101 -2.76 -10.11 -5.44
C SER A 101 -3.53 -10.32 -6.75
N GLU A 102 -4.87 -10.36 -6.66
CA GLU A 102 -5.75 -10.87 -7.71
C GLU A 102 -6.13 -9.82 -8.75
N SER A 103 -6.11 -8.54 -8.39
CA SER A 103 -6.47 -7.42 -9.28
C SER A 103 -5.26 -6.67 -9.85
N LEU A 104 -4.11 -6.70 -9.15
CA LEU A 104 -2.91 -5.97 -9.55
C LEU A 104 -1.73 -6.86 -9.92
N ILE A 105 -1.19 -7.65 -8.97
CA ILE A 105 0.07 -8.39 -9.19
C ILE A 105 -0.08 -9.44 -10.31
N THR A 106 -0.98 -10.41 -10.14
CA THR A 106 -1.14 -11.51 -11.12
C THR A 106 -1.64 -11.04 -12.49
N PRO A 107 -2.60 -10.09 -12.61
CA PRO A 107 -2.97 -9.54 -13.91
C PRO A 107 -1.85 -8.76 -14.60
N LEU A 108 -1.00 -8.04 -13.86
CA LEU A 108 0.14 -7.31 -14.42
C LEU A 108 1.21 -8.26 -14.96
N GLU A 109 1.54 -9.33 -14.24
CA GLU A 109 2.43 -10.40 -14.70
C GLU A 109 2.01 -10.95 -16.08
N LEU A 110 0.72 -11.29 -16.22
CA LEU A 110 0.16 -11.79 -17.48
C LEU A 110 0.19 -10.72 -18.59
N LYS A 111 -0.12 -9.46 -18.26
CA LYS A 111 -0.11 -8.35 -19.22
C LYS A 111 1.28 -8.04 -19.77
N MET A 112 2.34 -8.22 -19.00
CA MET A 112 3.70 -7.97 -19.45
C MET A 112 4.13 -8.92 -20.58
N GLU A 113 3.73 -10.20 -20.52
CA GLU A 113 3.97 -11.17 -21.60
C GLU A 113 3.13 -10.89 -22.85
N GLU A 114 1.97 -10.25 -22.71
CA GLU A 114 1.20 -9.70 -23.84
C GLU A 114 1.91 -8.49 -24.46
N TRP A 115 2.36 -7.53 -23.65
CA TRP A 115 3.09 -6.33 -24.09
C TRP A 115 4.39 -6.65 -24.84
N LYS A 116 5.13 -7.69 -24.42
CA LYS A 116 6.32 -8.20 -25.12
C LYS A 116 5.99 -8.69 -26.54
N LYS A 117 4.82 -9.34 -26.72
CA LYS A 117 4.32 -9.82 -28.03
C LYS A 117 3.82 -8.66 -28.89
N VAL A 118 3.03 -7.74 -28.33
CA VAL A 118 2.50 -6.56 -29.06
C VAL A 118 3.63 -5.65 -29.55
N ALA A 119 4.63 -5.37 -28.71
CA ALA A 119 5.81 -4.60 -29.14
C ALA A 119 6.55 -5.28 -30.30
N SER A 120 6.81 -6.58 -30.17
CA SER A 120 7.46 -7.38 -31.22
C SER A 120 6.66 -7.40 -32.54
N GLN A 121 5.34 -7.23 -32.48
CA GLN A 121 4.48 -7.15 -33.66
C GLN A 121 4.52 -5.75 -34.30
N LEU A 122 4.47 -4.67 -33.49
CA LEU A 122 4.61 -3.30 -33.97
C LEU A 122 5.92 -3.06 -34.73
N ASP A 123 7.05 -3.60 -34.24
CA ASP A 123 8.35 -3.54 -34.96
C ASP A 123 8.28 -4.24 -36.32
N LYS A 124 7.70 -5.45 -36.37
CA LYS A 124 7.60 -6.26 -37.60
C LYS A 124 6.73 -5.55 -38.64
N ASP A 125 5.62 -4.97 -38.21
CA ASP A 125 4.70 -4.27 -39.10
C ASP A 125 5.29 -2.94 -39.59
N HIS A 126 5.92 -2.14 -38.72
CA HIS A 126 6.67 -0.94 -39.14
C HIS A 126 7.76 -1.29 -40.15
N ALA A 127 8.63 -2.26 -39.83
CA ALA A 127 9.72 -2.67 -40.73
C ALA A 127 9.21 -3.20 -42.08
N LYS A 128 8.05 -3.84 -42.12
CA LYS A 128 7.41 -4.35 -43.34
C LYS A 128 6.77 -3.22 -44.16
N GLU A 129 6.02 -2.32 -43.52
CA GLU A 129 5.39 -1.16 -44.17
C GLU A 129 6.44 -0.20 -44.73
N TYR A 130 7.46 0.15 -43.93
CA TYR A 130 8.57 1.03 -44.32
C TYR A 130 9.36 0.47 -45.52
N LYS A 131 9.76 -0.81 -45.47
CA LYS A 131 10.48 -1.46 -46.59
C LYS A 131 9.66 -1.45 -47.87
N LYS A 132 8.35 -1.69 -47.79
CA LYS A 132 7.43 -1.63 -48.94
C LYS A 132 7.36 -0.21 -49.53
N ALA A 133 7.14 0.80 -48.69
CA ALA A 133 7.06 2.20 -49.13
C ALA A 133 8.38 2.68 -49.77
N ARG A 134 9.54 2.38 -49.17
CA ARG A 134 10.86 2.71 -49.76
C ARG A 134 11.14 1.94 -51.05
N ALA A 135 10.70 0.69 -51.19
CA ALA A 135 10.82 -0.06 -52.44
C ALA A 135 9.98 0.56 -53.58
N ASP A 136 8.75 0.99 -53.28
CA ASP A 136 7.86 1.66 -54.25
C ASP A 136 8.43 3.02 -54.69
N ILE A 137 8.96 3.83 -53.76
CA ILE A 137 9.69 5.07 -54.08
C ILE A 137 10.89 4.77 -54.97
N LYS A 138 11.74 3.80 -54.61
CA LYS A 138 12.93 3.43 -55.39
C LYS A 138 12.57 3.00 -56.82
N LYS A 139 11.48 2.25 -57.00
CA LYS A 139 10.95 1.83 -58.30
C LYS A 139 10.52 3.04 -59.13
N LYS A 140 9.63 3.89 -58.60
CA LYS A 140 9.11 5.08 -59.31
C LYS A 140 10.22 6.09 -59.64
N SER A 141 11.15 6.34 -58.72
CA SER A 141 12.31 7.21 -58.96
C SER A 141 13.23 6.66 -60.06
N SER A 142 13.44 5.33 -60.12
CA SER A 142 14.22 4.70 -61.21
C SER A 142 13.57 4.91 -62.57
N ASP A 143 12.25 4.73 -62.68
CA ASP A 143 11.51 4.92 -63.93
C ASP A 143 11.49 6.40 -64.36
N THR A 144 11.34 7.32 -63.40
CA THR A 144 11.44 8.77 -63.63
C THR A 144 12.80 9.16 -64.19
N ILE A 145 13.91 8.62 -63.66
CA ILE A 145 15.27 8.86 -64.19
C ILE A 145 15.41 8.34 -65.64
N LYS A 146 14.77 7.21 -66.00
CA LYS A 146 14.75 6.72 -67.39
C LYS A 146 14.01 7.69 -68.32
N LEU A 147 12.88 8.27 -67.88
CA LEU A 147 12.12 9.27 -68.63
C LEU A 147 12.90 10.58 -68.79
N GLN A 148 13.56 11.07 -67.73
CA GLN A 148 14.46 12.24 -67.81
C GLN A 148 15.56 12.04 -68.86
N LYS A 149 16.17 10.83 -68.92
CA LYS A 149 17.18 10.49 -69.93
C LYS A 149 16.62 10.42 -71.36
N LYS A 150 15.32 10.14 -71.56
CA LYS A 150 14.66 10.17 -72.87
C LYS A 150 14.39 11.61 -73.32
N VAL A 151 13.83 12.45 -72.45
CA VAL A 151 13.56 13.87 -72.75
C VAL A 151 14.87 14.62 -73.07
N LYS A 152 15.94 14.40 -72.30
CA LYS A 152 17.28 14.97 -72.58
C LYS A 152 17.91 14.54 -73.93
N LYS A 153 17.34 13.55 -74.63
CA LYS A 153 17.75 13.12 -75.98
C LYS A 153 16.85 13.68 -77.09
N GLY A 154 16.07 14.74 -76.82
CA GLY A 154 15.22 15.40 -77.80
C GLY A 154 13.86 14.73 -78.07
N LYS A 155 13.44 13.78 -77.22
CA LYS A 155 12.08 13.21 -77.29
C LYS A 155 11.09 13.98 -76.39
N ASP A 156 10.70 15.17 -76.83
CA ASP A 156 9.76 16.03 -76.09
C ASP A 156 8.33 15.47 -76.04
N GLU A 157 7.95 14.55 -76.94
CA GLU A 157 6.70 13.76 -76.84
C GLU A 157 6.51 13.08 -75.47
N VAL A 158 7.61 12.78 -74.78
CA VAL A 158 7.64 12.07 -73.50
C VAL A 158 7.60 13.02 -72.29
N ARG A 159 7.56 14.35 -72.53
CA ARG A 159 7.59 15.39 -71.47
C ARG A 159 6.45 15.23 -70.46
N GLY A 160 5.21 15.11 -70.93
CA GLY A 160 4.05 14.92 -70.04
C GLY A 160 4.09 13.61 -69.23
N GLN A 161 4.70 12.55 -69.78
CA GLN A 161 4.92 11.30 -69.03
C GLN A 161 5.96 11.47 -67.92
N LEU A 162 7.01 12.28 -68.16
CA LEU A 162 7.99 12.64 -67.14
C LEU A 162 7.35 13.46 -66.02
N ASP A 163 6.54 14.45 -66.35
CA ASP A 163 5.89 15.32 -65.35
C ASP A 163 4.90 14.51 -64.48
N SER A 164 4.13 13.59 -65.09
CA SER A 164 3.31 12.61 -64.36
C SER A 164 4.16 11.68 -63.47
N ALA A 165 5.29 11.18 -63.96
CA ALA A 165 6.17 10.30 -63.18
C ALA A 165 6.87 11.03 -62.00
N LEU A 166 7.18 12.32 -62.15
CA LEU A 166 7.66 13.17 -61.06
C LEU A 166 6.59 13.36 -59.98
N GLN A 167 5.34 13.61 -60.37
CA GLN A 167 4.23 13.74 -59.43
C GLN A 167 3.95 12.42 -58.70
N ASP A 168 4.03 11.28 -59.41
CA ASP A 168 3.96 9.94 -58.82
C ASP A 168 4.99 9.74 -57.70
N VAL A 169 6.23 10.19 -57.89
CA VAL A 169 7.28 10.11 -56.86
C VAL A 169 6.92 10.95 -55.64
N ASN A 170 6.43 12.18 -55.83
CA ASN A 170 5.99 13.04 -54.72
C ASN A 170 4.84 12.39 -53.92
N VAL A 171 3.85 11.80 -54.60
CA VAL A 171 2.74 11.07 -53.95
C VAL A 171 3.27 9.88 -53.15
N ARG A 172 4.30 9.16 -53.63
CA ARG A 172 4.90 8.06 -52.86
C ARG A 172 5.67 8.52 -51.62
N TYR A 173 6.27 9.72 -51.63
CA TYR A 173 6.85 10.32 -50.43
C TYR A 173 5.77 10.71 -49.41
N ALA A 174 4.67 11.33 -49.82
CA ALA A 174 3.54 11.63 -48.93
C ALA A 174 2.92 10.35 -48.30
N VAL A 175 2.85 9.25 -49.05
CA VAL A 175 2.41 7.94 -48.52
C VAL A 175 3.39 7.34 -47.52
N LEU A 176 4.71 7.56 -47.69
CA LEU A 176 5.72 7.15 -46.70
C LEU A 176 5.57 7.98 -45.41
N GLU A 177 5.41 9.30 -45.54
CA GLU A 177 5.23 10.22 -44.42
C GLU A 177 3.99 9.87 -43.58
N ASP A 178 2.83 9.64 -44.23
CA ASP A 178 1.62 9.15 -43.57
C ASP A 178 1.81 7.77 -42.91
N THR A 179 2.59 6.88 -43.53
CA THR A 179 2.90 5.56 -42.96
C THR A 179 3.75 5.68 -41.69
N GLU A 180 4.76 6.54 -41.67
CA GLU A 180 5.56 6.81 -40.47
C GLU A 180 4.73 7.51 -39.39
N LYS A 181 3.89 8.49 -39.74
CA LYS A 181 2.93 9.13 -38.81
C LYS A 181 2.01 8.09 -38.17
N ARG A 182 1.41 7.19 -38.97
CA ARG A 182 0.57 6.09 -38.45
C ARG A 182 1.35 5.12 -37.55
N ALA A 183 2.61 4.81 -37.87
CA ALA A 183 3.44 3.96 -37.02
C ALA A 183 3.73 4.61 -35.65
N VAL A 184 4.14 5.89 -35.63
CA VAL A 184 4.34 6.67 -34.41
C VAL A 184 3.06 6.73 -33.56
N CYS A 185 1.90 7.02 -34.19
CA CYS A 185 0.62 7.04 -33.49
C CYS A 185 0.28 5.68 -32.84
N ARG A 186 0.52 4.56 -33.54
CA ARG A 186 0.31 3.21 -32.95
C ARG A 186 1.23 2.95 -31.76
N ALA A 187 2.50 3.36 -31.84
CA ALA A 187 3.46 3.19 -30.74
C ALA A 187 3.07 4.03 -29.50
N LEU A 188 2.71 5.31 -29.68
CA LEU A 188 2.26 6.18 -28.58
C LEU A 188 0.95 5.70 -27.94
N ILE A 189 0.01 5.16 -28.74
CA ILE A 189 -1.23 4.59 -28.22
C ILE A 189 -0.94 3.34 -27.37
N GLU A 190 -0.08 2.45 -27.84
CA GLU A 190 0.34 1.25 -27.10
C GLU A 190 1.07 1.62 -25.80
N GLU A 191 2.05 2.53 -25.84
CA GLU A 191 2.76 3.03 -24.66
C GLU A 191 1.77 3.55 -23.60
N ARG A 192 0.87 4.46 -24.00
CA ARG A 192 -0.17 5.00 -23.12
C ARG A 192 -1.12 3.91 -22.60
N ALA A 193 -1.46 2.93 -23.44
CA ALA A 193 -2.39 1.85 -23.06
C ALA A 193 -1.84 0.98 -21.92
N ARG A 194 -0.52 0.77 -21.83
CA ARG A 194 0.11 0.03 -20.71
C ARG A 194 -0.14 0.72 -19.37
N TYR A 195 0.13 2.02 -19.29
CA TYR A 195 -0.12 2.82 -18.09
C TYR A 195 -1.62 2.91 -17.76
N CYS A 196 -2.50 3.03 -18.76
CA CYS A 196 -3.94 2.96 -18.52
C CYS A 196 -4.37 1.59 -17.96
N SER A 197 -3.85 0.48 -18.49
CA SER A 197 -4.11 -0.86 -17.96
C SER A 197 -3.63 -1.00 -16.52
N PHE A 198 -2.44 -0.47 -16.19
CA PHE A 198 -1.92 -0.45 -14.83
C PHE A 198 -2.84 0.31 -13.86
N VAL A 199 -3.31 1.50 -14.24
CA VAL A 199 -4.25 2.28 -13.41
C VAL A 199 -5.58 1.55 -13.22
N THR A 200 -6.10 0.86 -14.23
CA THR A 200 -7.30 0.02 -14.11
C THR A 200 -7.11 -1.14 -13.13
N MET A 201 -5.94 -1.79 -13.15
CA MET A 201 -5.58 -2.88 -12.22
C MET A 201 -5.35 -2.37 -10.79
N LEU A 202 -4.80 -1.16 -10.64
CA LEU A 202 -4.55 -0.52 -9.35
C LEU A 202 -5.83 0.00 -8.67
N LYS A 203 -6.83 0.47 -9.45
CA LYS A 203 -8.07 1.06 -8.91
C LYS A 203 -8.77 0.21 -7.83
N PRO A 204 -9.08 -1.09 -8.03
CA PRO A 204 -9.74 -1.89 -6.99
C PRO A 204 -8.90 -2.06 -5.72
N VAL A 205 -7.56 -1.97 -5.79
CA VAL A 205 -6.68 -2.00 -4.61
C VAL A 205 -6.90 -0.73 -3.78
N LEU A 206 -6.88 0.44 -4.44
CA LEU A 206 -7.12 1.74 -3.80
C LEU A 206 -8.56 1.86 -3.24
N ASP A 207 -9.56 1.32 -3.94
CA ASP A 207 -10.94 1.28 -3.44
C ASP A 207 -11.02 0.52 -2.09
N HIS A 208 -10.30 -0.59 -1.93
CA HIS A 208 -10.24 -1.33 -0.66
C HIS A 208 -9.44 -0.59 0.42
N GLU A 209 -8.35 0.07 0.06
CA GLU A 209 -7.53 0.87 0.97
C GLU A 209 -8.34 2.04 1.58
N ILE A 210 -9.05 2.80 0.73
CA ILE A 210 -9.93 3.90 1.16
C ILE A 210 -11.03 3.37 2.08
N ASN A 211 -11.66 2.23 1.73
CA ASN A 211 -12.69 1.60 2.55
C ASN A 211 -12.15 1.10 3.91
N MET A 212 -10.90 0.65 3.98
CA MET A 212 -10.24 0.25 5.24
C MET A 212 -9.96 1.47 6.13
N LEU A 213 -9.42 2.56 5.54
CA LEU A 213 -9.13 3.80 6.27
C LEU A 213 -10.40 4.48 6.81
N GLY A 214 -11.54 4.32 6.12
CA GLY A 214 -12.84 4.82 6.62
C GLY A 214 -13.24 4.26 7.99
N GLU A 215 -12.96 2.98 8.27
CA GLU A 215 -13.30 2.33 9.53
C GLU A 215 -12.56 2.94 10.74
N VAL A 216 -11.39 3.56 10.52
CA VAL A 216 -10.56 4.19 11.57
C VAL A 216 -11.32 5.33 12.28
N THR A 217 -12.22 6.01 11.57
CA THR A 217 -13.06 7.08 12.14
C THR A 217 -13.90 6.58 13.33
N HIS A 218 -14.34 5.31 13.31
CA HIS A 218 -15.14 4.73 14.40
C HIS A 218 -14.34 4.44 15.67
N LEU A 219 -13.00 4.44 15.62
CA LEU A 219 -12.15 4.25 16.79
C LEU A 219 -12.17 5.50 17.69
N GLN A 220 -12.34 6.70 17.11
CA GLN A 220 -12.29 7.97 17.85
C GLN A 220 -13.36 8.04 18.94
N THR A 221 -14.61 7.72 18.62
CA THR A 221 -15.72 7.72 19.58
C THR A 221 -15.54 6.69 20.70
N ILE A 222 -14.95 5.52 20.42
CA ILE A 222 -14.71 4.49 21.44
C ILE A 222 -13.51 4.87 22.32
N LEU A 223 -12.50 5.55 21.76
CA LEU A 223 -11.38 6.09 22.53
C LEU A 223 -11.85 7.18 23.50
N GLU A 224 -12.71 8.10 23.05
CA GLU A 224 -13.30 9.15 23.90
C GLU A 224 -14.10 8.54 25.07
N ASP A 225 -14.97 7.57 24.77
CA ASP A 225 -15.72 6.78 25.76
C ASP A 225 -14.81 6.07 26.78
N LEU A 226 -13.75 5.39 26.31
CA LEU A 226 -12.75 4.78 27.18
C LEU A 226 -12.02 5.80 28.07
N MET A 227 -11.61 6.96 27.53
CA MET A 227 -10.96 8.01 28.30
C MET A 227 -11.87 8.54 29.42
N ASN A 228 -13.16 8.73 29.13
CA ASN A 228 -14.15 9.14 30.12
C ASN A 228 -14.33 8.08 31.22
N LEU A 229 -14.45 6.80 30.84
CA LEU A 229 -14.59 5.68 31.80
C LEU A 229 -13.33 5.47 32.67
N THR A 230 -12.15 5.93 32.23
CA THR A 230 -10.88 5.79 32.95
C THR A 230 -10.35 7.08 33.59
N ALA A 231 -11.13 8.17 33.60
CA ALA A 231 -10.64 9.50 33.96
C ALA A 231 -10.16 9.66 35.42
N GLU A 232 -10.83 9.02 36.40
CA GLU A 232 -10.50 9.12 37.83
C GLU A 232 -10.16 7.74 38.43
N PRO A 233 -9.02 7.10 38.08
CA PRO A 233 -8.76 5.69 38.39
C PRO A 233 -8.60 5.38 39.90
N ASN A 234 -8.32 6.39 40.72
CA ASN A 234 -8.15 6.25 42.17
C ASN A 234 -9.41 6.61 42.98
N LYS A 235 -10.54 6.81 42.30
CA LYS A 235 -11.82 7.19 42.90
C LYS A 235 -12.86 6.12 42.56
N LEU A 236 -13.68 5.72 43.54
CA LEU A 236 -14.70 4.71 43.32
C LEU A 236 -15.90 5.33 42.56
N PRO A 237 -16.30 4.81 41.39
CA PRO A 237 -17.44 5.36 40.68
C PRO A 237 -18.78 4.95 41.33
N PRO A 238 -19.87 5.75 41.17
CA PRO A 238 -21.16 5.46 41.80
C PRO A 238 -21.74 4.07 41.50
N ALA A 239 -21.55 3.57 40.27
CA ALA A 239 -21.99 2.21 39.91
C ALA A 239 -21.25 1.11 40.69
N SER A 240 -20.04 1.37 41.19
CA SER A 240 -19.29 0.48 42.08
C SER A 240 -19.68 0.68 43.55
N GLU A 241 -20.01 1.89 43.97
CA GLU A 241 -20.58 2.17 45.31
C GLU A 241 -21.96 1.52 45.51
N GLN A 242 -22.76 1.45 44.45
CA GLN A 242 -24.05 0.76 44.47
C GLN A 242 -23.89 -0.73 44.80
N VAL A 243 -22.89 -1.41 44.21
CA VAL A 243 -22.60 -2.84 44.51
C VAL A 243 -22.30 -3.06 45.99
N ILE A 244 -21.62 -2.13 46.66
CA ILE A 244 -21.36 -2.19 48.11
C ILE A 244 -22.64 -1.95 48.90
N SER A 245 -23.51 -1.06 48.41
CA SER A 245 -24.77 -0.70 49.06
C SER A 245 -25.80 -1.84 48.98
N ASP A 246 -25.92 -2.49 47.82
CA ASP A 246 -26.79 -3.66 47.60
C ASP A 246 -26.42 -4.84 48.52
N LEU A 247 -25.12 -4.95 48.86
CA LEU A 247 -24.60 -5.97 49.78
C LEU A 247 -25.07 -5.79 51.23
N LYS A 248 -25.48 -4.58 51.64
CA LYS A 248 -25.95 -4.31 53.01
C LYS A 248 -27.40 -4.76 53.25
N GLY A 249 -28.13 -5.09 52.19
CA GLY A 249 -29.55 -5.50 52.26
C GLY A 249 -29.79 -6.99 51.99
N SER A 250 -28.75 -7.84 52.01
CA SER A 250 -28.82 -9.22 51.49
C SER A 250 -28.08 -10.24 52.35
N ASP A 251 -28.75 -11.35 52.68
CA ASP A 251 -28.22 -12.48 53.47
C ASP A 251 -27.23 -13.35 52.66
N PHE A 252 -26.09 -12.79 52.27
CA PHE A 252 -25.06 -13.52 51.53
C PHE A 252 -24.25 -14.47 52.43
N ASN A 253 -24.53 -15.78 52.31
CA ASN A 253 -23.64 -16.83 52.82
C ASN A 253 -22.37 -16.94 51.96
N TYR A 254 -21.39 -16.09 52.23
CA TYR A 254 -20.03 -16.26 51.72
C TYR A 254 -19.37 -17.45 52.42
N THR A 255 -19.35 -18.61 51.76
CA THR A 255 -18.54 -19.75 52.21
C THR A 255 -17.07 -19.40 52.01
N TYR A 256 -16.43 -18.88 53.06
CA TYR A 256 -14.99 -18.74 53.13
C TYR A 256 -14.38 -20.14 53.08
N GLN A 257 -13.90 -20.52 51.90
CA GLN A 257 -13.21 -21.79 51.70
C GLN A 257 -11.83 -21.69 52.35
N THR A 258 -11.77 -22.04 53.64
CA THR A 258 -10.52 -22.15 54.39
C THR A 258 -9.58 -23.05 53.60
N PRO A 259 -8.31 -22.65 53.35
CA PRO A 259 -7.35 -23.52 52.69
C PRO A 259 -7.32 -24.89 53.37
N PRO A 260 -7.31 -26.01 52.61
CA PRO A 260 -7.25 -27.33 53.22
C PRO A 260 -6.02 -27.41 54.11
N ALA A 261 -6.22 -27.86 55.36
CA ALA A 261 -5.16 -27.87 56.36
C ALA A 261 -3.96 -28.68 55.84
N SER A 262 -2.76 -28.08 55.93
CA SER A 262 -1.51 -28.74 55.57
C SER A 262 -1.40 -30.09 56.30
N PRO A 263 -0.99 -31.18 55.63
CA PRO A 263 -0.93 -32.49 56.25
C PRO A 263 0.11 -32.52 57.38
N SER A 264 -0.37 -32.45 58.63
CA SER A 264 0.47 -32.58 59.81
C SER A 264 1.04 -34.00 59.91
N ASN A 265 2.35 -34.12 59.66
CA ASN A 265 3.11 -35.33 59.93
C ASN A 265 3.28 -35.54 61.44
N THR A 266 2.26 -36.11 62.10
CA THR A 266 2.33 -36.52 63.51
C THR A 266 2.19 -38.04 63.67
N LEU A 267 3.28 -38.74 63.38
CA LEU A 267 3.49 -40.11 63.84
C LEU A 267 3.60 -40.13 65.38
N SER A 268 2.50 -40.36 66.10
CA SER A 268 2.55 -40.92 67.47
C SER A 268 1.23 -41.47 68.03
N ARG A 269 1.23 -42.81 68.18
CA ARG A 269 0.82 -43.58 69.39
C ARG A 269 -0.64 -43.49 69.90
N LYS A 270 -1.40 -44.56 69.60
CA LYS A 270 -2.43 -45.26 70.41
C LYS A 270 -3.21 -44.47 71.49
N SER A 271 -4.54 -44.50 71.40
CA SER A 271 -5.42 -45.11 72.44
C SER A 271 -6.83 -45.42 71.90
N SER A 272 -7.50 -46.39 72.53
CA SER A 272 -8.86 -46.91 72.28
C SER A 272 -9.98 -45.88 72.58
N ILE A 273 -11.22 -45.99 72.08
CA ILE A 273 -12.24 -47.03 72.39
C ILE A 273 -13.25 -47.23 71.22
N SER A 274 -13.80 -48.44 71.16
CA SER A 274 -14.75 -48.95 70.15
C SER A 274 -16.17 -48.37 70.24
N SER A 275 -16.84 -48.27 69.10
CA SER A 275 -18.21 -48.77 68.93
C SER A 275 -18.40 -49.30 67.50
N ASN A 276 -19.18 -50.37 67.35
CA ASN A 276 -19.21 -51.22 66.15
C ASN A 276 -20.65 -51.47 65.74
N TYR A 277 -21.01 -51.23 64.48
CA TYR A 277 -22.09 -51.94 63.79
C TYR A 277 -21.80 -52.02 62.27
N GLN A 278 -21.93 -53.23 61.72
CA GLN A 278 -21.63 -53.58 60.33
C GLN A 278 -22.92 -53.63 59.50
N SER A 279 -22.84 -53.35 58.18
CA SER A 279 -23.42 -54.21 57.12
C SER A 279 -23.07 -53.75 55.68
N GLY A 280 -22.75 -54.69 54.75
CA GLY A 280 -22.71 -54.55 53.26
C GLY A 280 -21.76 -53.49 52.63
N SER A 281 -20.66 -53.75 51.90
CA SER A 281 -20.42 -54.61 50.70
C SER A 281 -21.26 -54.17 49.47
N VAL A 282 -20.77 -53.99 48.22
CA VAL A 282 -19.64 -54.58 47.45
C VAL A 282 -19.07 -53.59 46.37
N ARG A 283 -17.74 -53.65 46.05
CA ARG A 283 -16.93 -53.26 44.83
C ARG A 283 -17.51 -52.24 43.79
N HIS A 284 -16.75 -51.29 43.19
CA HIS A 284 -15.73 -51.54 42.13
C HIS A 284 -15.09 -50.24 41.50
N VAL A 285 -13.75 -50.10 41.56
CA VAL A 285 -12.77 -49.45 40.63
C VAL A 285 -12.88 -47.92 40.26
N PRO A 286 -11.74 -47.18 40.17
CA PRO A 286 -11.73 -45.71 39.99
C PRO A 286 -11.52 -45.23 38.53
N SER A 287 -11.81 -43.95 38.27
CA SER A 287 -11.42 -43.23 37.04
C SER A 287 -10.30 -42.22 37.32
N LEU A 288 -9.35 -42.16 36.39
CA LEU A 288 -8.33 -41.11 36.29
C LEU A 288 -8.94 -39.84 35.70
N ASP A 289 -8.44 -38.67 36.11
CA ASP A 289 -7.85 -37.65 35.23
C ASP A 289 -7.64 -36.32 35.96
N SER A 290 -6.38 -35.92 36.16
CA SER A 290 -5.89 -34.53 36.23
C SER A 290 -4.40 -34.50 36.56
N ILE A 291 -3.55 -34.43 35.53
CA ILE A 291 -2.17 -33.95 35.69
C ILE A 291 -2.18 -32.46 35.33
N SER A 292 -1.86 -31.60 36.29
CA SER A 292 -1.56 -30.19 36.04
C SER A 292 -0.25 -29.81 36.71
N CYS A 293 0.47 -28.89 36.07
CA CYS A 293 1.90 -28.70 36.26
C CYS A 293 2.22 -27.88 37.52
N ALA A 294 3.14 -28.36 38.35
CA ALA A 294 3.78 -27.56 39.38
C ALA A 294 4.96 -26.77 38.79
N VAL A 295 5.00 -25.46 39.06
CA VAL A 295 6.20 -24.63 38.95
C VAL A 295 6.38 -23.89 40.27
N ASP A 296 7.40 -24.28 41.04
CA ASP A 296 7.77 -23.62 42.29
C ASP A 296 8.42 -22.26 42.04
N GLY A 297 8.14 -21.30 42.92
CA GLY A 297 8.83 -20.00 42.96
C GLY A 297 9.90 -19.95 44.06
N VAL A 298 10.90 -19.08 43.91
CA VAL A 298 11.94 -18.87 44.93
C VAL A 298 12.18 -17.38 45.21
N HIS A 299 11.62 -16.96 46.35
CA HIS A 299 12.18 -16.05 47.37
C HIS A 299 12.44 -14.54 47.10
N ILE A 300 12.54 -13.82 48.23
CA ILE A 300 12.40 -12.37 48.45
C ILE A 300 13.74 -11.75 48.88
N GLN A 301 13.90 -10.44 48.69
CA GLN A 301 14.60 -9.61 49.69
C GLN A 301 14.05 -8.17 49.75
N ASP A 302 13.94 -7.64 50.97
CA ASP A 302 13.42 -6.31 51.32
C ASP A 302 14.51 -5.52 52.07
N ALA A 303 14.56 -4.19 51.91
CA ALA A 303 15.42 -3.28 52.67
C ALA A 303 15.01 -1.79 52.55
N GLY A 304 14.26 -1.30 53.54
CA GLY A 304 14.46 -0.03 54.27
C GLY A 304 14.69 1.33 53.55
N GLY A 305 13.88 2.34 53.89
CA GLY A 305 14.19 3.78 53.72
C GLY A 305 15.21 4.32 54.77
N PRO A 306 15.32 5.66 55.05
CA PRO A 306 14.25 6.67 54.95
C PRO A 306 14.64 8.15 54.57
N SER A 307 13.61 9.02 54.49
CA SER A 307 13.53 10.38 55.12
C SER A 307 13.57 11.69 54.26
N ASN A 308 12.60 12.58 54.57
CA ASN A 308 12.62 14.07 54.54
C ASN A 308 12.69 14.86 53.19
N GLN A 309 12.11 16.08 53.02
CA GLN A 309 11.04 16.86 53.71
C GLN A 309 10.68 18.15 52.89
N MET A 310 9.61 18.88 53.28
CA MET A 310 9.20 20.26 52.88
C MET A 310 8.50 20.45 51.50
N ALA A 311 7.62 21.44 51.27
CA ALA A 311 7.25 22.65 52.03
C ALA A 311 5.71 22.96 51.99
N ALA A 312 5.26 24.05 52.63
CA ALA A 312 3.85 24.35 52.94
C ALA A 312 3.30 25.67 52.34
N GLY A 313 1.98 25.87 52.42
CA GLY A 313 1.23 27.11 52.14
C GLY A 313 0.03 26.89 51.19
N GLY A 314 -1.18 27.40 51.43
CA GLY A 314 -1.71 28.19 52.55
C GLY A 314 -3.24 28.34 52.47
N SER A 315 -3.84 29.05 53.45
CA SER A 315 -5.27 29.43 53.56
C SER A 315 -5.81 30.12 52.28
N GLY A 316 -7.10 30.18 51.95
CA GLY A 316 -8.36 29.84 52.65
C GLY A 316 -9.43 30.89 52.28
N GLY A 317 -10.70 30.51 52.06
CA GLY A 317 -11.78 31.45 51.74
C GLY A 317 -13.05 30.80 51.15
N ALA A 318 -14.22 31.20 51.66
CA ALA A 318 -15.56 30.90 51.11
C ALA A 318 -15.98 32.05 50.13
N GLU A 319 -17.17 32.19 49.53
CA GLU A 319 -18.53 31.65 49.75
C GLU A 319 -19.48 32.00 48.57
N ASN A 320 -20.51 31.16 48.34
CA ASN A 320 -21.90 31.43 47.91
C ASN A 320 -22.32 32.33 46.71
N GLY A 321 -23.26 31.79 45.92
CA GLY A 321 -24.42 32.52 45.33
C GLY A 321 -24.42 32.75 43.81
N LEU A 322 -25.51 32.67 43.03
CA LEU A 322 -26.84 32.02 43.06
C LEU A 322 -27.61 32.52 41.80
N LEU A 323 -28.39 31.65 41.15
CA LEU A 323 -29.56 31.92 40.27
C LEU A 323 -29.40 32.39 38.79
N ALA A 324 -30.27 31.80 37.94
CA ALA A 324 -30.67 32.15 36.56
C ALA A 324 -32.14 32.69 36.59
N PRO A 325 -33.04 32.62 35.56
CA PRO A 325 -32.99 32.41 34.08
C PRO A 325 -33.79 33.58 33.38
N PRO A 326 -34.73 33.47 32.37
CA PRO A 326 -35.10 32.44 31.36
C PRO A 326 -35.41 32.93 29.90
N HIS A 327 -35.87 31.99 29.07
CA HIS A 327 -36.46 32.08 27.71
C HIS A 327 -37.71 32.97 27.53
N ASN A 328 -37.95 33.42 26.27
CA ASN A 328 -39.18 33.25 25.44
C ASN A 328 -39.12 34.14 24.16
N ALA A 329 -40.02 34.09 23.16
CA ALA A 329 -40.65 33.02 22.33
C ALA A 329 -41.63 33.70 21.32
N TYR A 330 -42.04 33.01 20.23
CA TYR A 330 -43.16 33.35 19.30
C TYR A 330 -43.04 34.60 18.37
N THR A 331 -43.76 34.79 17.22
CA THR A 331 -44.11 33.97 16.02
C THR A 331 -44.84 34.87 14.96
N HIS A 332 -44.88 34.47 13.67
CA HIS A 332 -45.77 34.98 12.58
C HIS A 332 -45.57 36.47 12.16
N HIS A 333 -45.94 36.97 10.96
CA HIS A 333 -46.64 36.49 9.74
C HIS A 333 -46.07 37.31 8.53
N GLY A 334 -45.83 36.79 7.32
CA GLY A 334 -46.80 36.84 6.21
C GLY A 334 -46.29 37.54 4.92
N GLU A 335 -46.93 37.25 3.79
CA GLU A 335 -46.88 37.93 2.47
C GLU A 335 -45.68 37.75 1.49
N ARG A 336 -45.92 38.19 0.24
CA ARG A 336 -45.52 37.51 -1.01
C ARG A 336 -45.14 38.50 -2.12
N SER A 337 -43.90 38.50 -2.62
CA SER A 337 -43.59 38.92 -4.02
C SER A 337 -42.17 38.62 -4.52
N ARG A 338 -42.12 37.91 -5.66
CA ARG A 338 -41.17 37.93 -6.80
C ARG A 338 -39.63 38.08 -6.60
N ALA A 339 -38.96 37.04 -7.13
CA ALA A 339 -37.82 37.08 -8.06
C ALA A 339 -36.41 37.48 -7.58
N MET A 340 -35.50 36.51 -7.55
CA MET A 340 -34.38 36.36 -8.51
C MET A 340 -33.52 35.12 -8.18
N SER A 341 -32.73 34.67 -9.15
CA SER A 341 -32.00 33.39 -9.16
C SER A 341 -30.80 33.32 -8.20
N ALA A 342 -30.69 32.26 -7.40
CA ALA A 342 -29.41 31.66 -6.99
C ALA A 342 -29.64 30.21 -6.48
N SER A 343 -29.18 29.21 -7.23
CA SER A 343 -29.21 27.81 -6.76
C SER A 343 -28.01 27.56 -5.85
N GLY A 344 -28.27 27.25 -4.58
CA GLY A 344 -27.22 26.87 -3.64
C GLY A 344 -26.57 25.54 -4.01
N LYS A 345 -25.26 25.44 -3.77
CA LYS A 345 -24.56 24.15 -3.58
C LYS A 345 -24.01 24.12 -2.18
N SER A 346 -24.25 23.01 -1.49
CA SER A 346 -23.73 22.74 -0.15
C SER A 346 -22.20 22.64 -0.18
N CYS A 347 -21.56 23.20 0.84
CA CYS A 347 -20.14 23.01 1.10
C CYS A 347 -19.86 21.50 1.28
N SER A 348 -18.94 20.96 0.48
CA SER A 348 -18.54 19.55 0.55
C SER A 348 -17.19 19.45 1.24
N ALA A 349 -16.94 18.34 1.94
CA ALA A 349 -15.75 18.12 2.78
C ALA A 349 -14.38 18.20 2.07
N ARG A 350 -14.34 18.50 0.76
CA ARG A 350 -13.13 18.83 0.00
C ARG A 350 -12.58 20.21 0.32
N ASP A 351 -13.42 21.20 0.61
CA ASP A 351 -12.98 22.59 0.74
C ASP A 351 -12.19 22.84 2.04
N GLN A 352 -12.40 22.03 3.08
CA GLN A 352 -11.63 22.10 4.33
C GLN A 352 -10.22 21.50 4.19
N LEU A 353 -10.02 20.49 3.34
CA LEU A 353 -8.71 19.85 3.11
C LEU A 353 -7.75 20.74 2.30
N ALA A 354 -8.28 21.61 1.44
CA ALA A 354 -7.48 22.55 0.64
C ALA A 354 -6.76 23.59 1.52
N LEU A 355 -7.35 23.98 2.66
CA LEU A 355 -6.75 24.93 3.59
C LEU A 355 -5.60 24.32 4.41
N THR A 356 -5.61 23.02 4.67
CA THR A 356 -4.58 22.35 5.48
C THR A 356 -3.29 22.08 4.70
N LEU A 357 -3.37 21.79 3.39
CA LEU A 357 -2.18 21.59 2.55
C LEU A 357 -1.50 22.89 2.07
N GLY A 358 -2.17 24.04 2.18
CA GLY A 358 -1.61 25.34 1.79
C GLY A 358 -0.50 25.88 2.69
N ALA A 359 -0.28 25.27 3.87
CA ALA A 359 0.59 25.81 4.93
C ALA A 359 2.05 25.28 4.92
N LEU A 360 2.44 24.45 3.95
CA LEU A 360 3.76 23.80 3.90
C LEU A 360 4.53 24.06 2.60
N ASN A 361 4.49 25.28 2.06
CA ASN A 361 5.36 25.63 0.93
C ASN A 361 5.73 27.12 0.83
N SER A 362 6.69 27.53 1.66
CA SER A 362 7.38 28.81 1.52
C SER A 362 8.80 28.72 2.10
N ASP A 363 9.78 28.38 1.25
CA ASP A 363 11.04 29.13 1.11
C ASP A 363 12.06 28.39 0.20
N ALA A 364 12.13 28.81 -1.07
CA ALA A 364 13.26 28.58 -1.96
C ALA A 364 13.21 29.54 -3.17
N PRO A 365 14.06 30.58 -3.26
CA PRO A 365 14.05 31.51 -4.38
C PRO A 365 14.75 30.94 -5.63
N ARG A 366 14.25 31.31 -6.81
CA ARG A 366 14.85 30.97 -8.12
C ARG A 366 15.57 32.18 -8.74
N SER A 367 16.88 32.08 -8.93
CA SER A 367 17.73 32.88 -9.83
C SER A 367 19.15 32.30 -9.76
N SER A 368 20.06 32.31 -10.74
CA SER A 368 20.03 32.50 -12.21
C SER A 368 21.40 32.00 -12.74
N ARG A 369 21.58 31.90 -14.07
CA ARG A 369 22.92 31.70 -14.67
C ARG A 369 23.90 32.78 -14.19
N ASP A 370 25.15 32.43 -13.88
CA ASP A 370 26.29 32.73 -14.76
C ASP A 370 27.55 31.88 -14.41
N SER A 371 28.62 32.12 -15.17
CA SER A 371 29.84 31.35 -15.35
C SER A 371 30.87 31.51 -14.22
N LEU A 372 31.73 30.51 -14.01
CA LEU A 372 33.20 30.65 -14.10
C LEU A 372 33.97 29.33 -13.88
N HIS A 373 34.97 29.09 -14.72
CA HIS A 373 36.11 28.20 -14.45
C HIS A 373 37.10 28.93 -13.53
N CYS A 374 37.74 28.23 -12.56
CA CYS A 374 39.17 28.42 -12.20
C CYS A 374 39.65 27.50 -11.05
N SER A 375 40.94 27.11 -11.11
CA SER A 375 41.79 26.52 -10.04
C SER A 375 41.47 25.07 -9.61
N SER A 376 42.34 24.06 -9.86
CA SER A 376 43.72 23.79 -9.35
C SER A 376 43.72 23.22 -7.92
N GLY A 377 44.41 22.12 -7.58
CA GLY A 377 45.27 21.20 -8.36
C GLY A 377 45.99 20.17 -7.45
N TYR A 378 46.66 19.16 -8.05
CA TYR A 378 47.41 18.05 -7.40
C TYR A 378 46.56 17.02 -6.59
N SER A 379 46.93 15.74 -6.46
CA SER A 379 48.22 15.09 -6.73
C SER A 379 48.11 13.73 -7.44
N THR A 380 49.18 13.33 -8.13
CA THR A 380 49.36 12.07 -8.86
C THR A 380 50.03 10.98 -8.02
N GLN A 381 49.63 9.72 -8.15
CA GLN A 381 50.63 8.65 -8.38
C GLN A 381 50.09 7.45 -9.16
N THR A 382 50.88 7.04 -10.14
CA THR A 382 50.73 5.88 -11.02
C THR A 382 51.37 4.63 -10.42
N THR A 383 50.81 3.45 -10.67
CA THR A 383 51.62 2.22 -10.87
C THR A 383 50.85 1.19 -11.69
N THR A 384 51.25 1.03 -12.95
CA THR A 384 51.02 -0.16 -13.75
C THR A 384 52.37 -0.86 -13.90
N PRO A 385 52.42 -2.20 -13.83
CA PRO A 385 53.46 -2.94 -14.52
C PRO A 385 52.86 -3.90 -15.57
N SER A 386 53.51 -3.94 -16.74
CA SER A 386 53.27 -4.90 -17.83
C SER A 386 54.53 -5.77 -18.04
N CYS A 387 54.43 -6.73 -18.96
CA CYS A 387 55.51 -7.59 -19.51
C CYS A 387 55.89 -8.80 -18.63
N SER A 388 56.20 -10.01 -19.15
CA SER A 388 56.10 -10.58 -20.53
C SER A 388 56.24 -12.13 -20.46
N GLU A 389 56.45 -13.00 -21.49
CA GLU A 389 56.83 -12.89 -22.92
C GLU A 389 56.35 -14.15 -23.73
N ASP A 390 56.64 -14.15 -25.04
CA ASP A 390 56.66 -15.18 -26.10
C ASP A 390 56.61 -16.71 -25.82
N THR A 391 55.98 -17.46 -26.77
CA THR A 391 56.70 -18.25 -27.81
C THR A 391 55.74 -18.80 -28.89
N ILE A 392 56.12 -18.67 -30.16
CA ILE A 392 55.44 -19.23 -31.34
C ILE A 392 56.13 -20.52 -31.78
N HIS A 393 55.38 -21.55 -32.20
CA HIS A 393 55.89 -22.49 -33.21
C HIS A 393 54.84 -22.79 -34.30
N THR A 394 55.25 -22.58 -35.54
CA THR A 394 54.53 -22.89 -36.76
C THR A 394 54.87 -24.29 -37.26
N HIS A 395 53.90 -25.04 -37.79
CA HIS A 395 54.16 -25.97 -38.89
C HIS A 395 52.96 -26.13 -39.82
N SER A 396 53.24 -26.59 -41.04
CA SER A 396 52.45 -26.25 -42.24
C SER A 396 51.79 -27.44 -42.94
N LYS A 397 50.64 -27.18 -43.60
CA LYS A 397 50.10 -27.79 -44.84
C LYS A 397 50.00 -29.33 -44.95
N TYR A 398 48.84 -29.84 -45.39
CA TYR A 398 48.59 -30.29 -46.78
C TYR A 398 47.27 -31.11 -46.90
N ALA A 399 46.45 -30.79 -47.93
CA ALA A 399 45.46 -31.66 -48.61
C ALA A 399 44.35 -32.35 -47.73
N GLN A 400 43.24 -32.89 -48.26
CA GLN A 400 42.84 -33.13 -49.65
C GLN A 400 41.30 -33.05 -49.84
N THR A 401 40.87 -33.13 -51.10
CA THR A 401 39.52 -32.97 -51.64
C THR A 401 38.62 -34.22 -51.57
N HIS A 402 37.31 -33.96 -51.70
CA HIS A 402 36.26 -34.77 -52.36
C HIS A 402 35.64 -36.03 -51.70
N ILE A 403 34.30 -35.97 -51.64
CA ILE A 403 33.30 -36.91 -52.19
C ILE A 403 33.49 -38.41 -51.85
N TYR A 404 32.59 -38.95 -51.03
CA TYR A 404 31.46 -39.77 -51.51
C TYR A 404 30.24 -39.60 -50.59
#